data_AF-A0A3N5UDK3-F1
#
_entry.id   AF-A0A3N5UDK3-F1
#
_cell.length_a   1.000
_cell.length_b   1.000
_cell.length_c   1.000
_cell.angle_alpha   90.00
_cell.angle_beta   90.00
_cell.angle_gamma   90.00
#
_symmetry.space_group_name_H-M   'P 1'
#
loop_
_entity.id
_entity.type
_entity.pdbx_description
1 polymer ?
#
loop_
_entity_poly.entity_id
_entity_poly.type
_entity_poly.pdbx_seq_one_letter_code
_entity_poly.pdbx_strand_id
1 'polypeptide(L)'
;MPGTEDNKHPNAQIVHSVDEVAGRVVKYIRDLKPDVVLTFDPIGGYKHPDHIHIHKATVLAFEKANDASFHPEAGLPFKPRSLYYQVFPRRMLRLAVRLMPLFGKDPTKFGRNEDVNLKELAEVDFPIHVRVDITPVAEIKQEAGRQHASQGGSQMRRGWMGLLAKVFGEREEFMRAYPPIANGWHKIANDLFIE
;
A
#
# COMPACT_ATOMS: atom_id res chain seq x y z
N MET A 1 -1.36 -14.98 -5.27
CA MET A 1 -2.65 -14.48 -5.78
C MET A 1 -3.78 -15.20 -5.06
N PRO A 2 -4.95 -14.55 -4.84
CA PRO A 2 -6.04 -15.17 -4.09
C PRO A 2 -6.43 -16.54 -4.66
N GLY A 3 -6.56 -17.54 -3.80
CA GLY A 3 -7.06 -18.87 -4.18
C GLY A 3 -6.05 -19.79 -4.87
N THR A 4 -4.77 -19.40 -4.92
CA THR A 4 -3.69 -20.26 -5.46
C THR A 4 -3.28 -21.34 -4.46
N GLU A 5 -2.71 -22.46 -4.92
CA GLU A 5 -2.20 -23.52 -4.03
C GLU A 5 -1.12 -23.02 -3.07
N ASP A 6 -0.30 -22.04 -3.49
CA ASP A 6 0.71 -21.42 -2.65
C ASP A 6 0.12 -20.76 -1.39
N ASN A 7 -1.13 -20.32 -1.43
CA ASN A 7 -1.84 -19.78 -0.26
C ASN A 7 -2.14 -20.83 0.81
N LYS A 8 -2.05 -22.12 0.48
CA LYS A 8 -2.22 -23.24 1.43
C LYS A 8 -0.89 -23.71 2.03
N HIS A 9 0.24 -23.18 1.56
CA HIS A 9 1.54 -23.56 2.09
C HIS A 9 1.61 -23.20 3.58
N PRO A 10 2.12 -24.08 4.48
CA PRO A 10 2.10 -23.85 5.92
C PRO A 10 2.91 -22.63 6.39
N ASN A 11 3.80 -22.11 5.54
CA ASN A 11 4.58 -20.90 5.79
C ASN A 11 4.04 -19.65 5.06
N ALA A 12 2.90 -19.76 4.37
CA ALA A 12 2.29 -18.60 3.73
C ALA A 12 1.77 -17.64 4.80
N GLN A 13 2.01 -16.34 4.68
CA GLN A 13 1.67 -15.35 5.70
C GLN A 13 0.21 -15.46 6.15
N ILE A 14 -0.71 -15.65 5.20
CA ILE A 14 -2.15 -15.69 5.44
C ILE A 14 -2.65 -16.91 6.23
N VAL A 15 -1.81 -17.94 6.42
CA VAL A 15 -2.17 -19.11 7.25
C VAL A 15 -1.89 -18.87 8.73
N HIS A 16 -1.07 -17.87 9.06
CA HIS A 16 -0.79 -17.45 10.43
C HIS A 16 -1.87 -16.51 10.94
N SER A 17 -2.04 -16.44 12.26
CA SER A 17 -3.00 -15.51 12.85
C SER A 17 -2.51 -14.06 12.67
N VAL A 18 -3.46 -13.13 12.55
CA VAL A 18 -3.15 -11.68 12.50
C VAL A 18 -2.38 -11.25 13.75
N ASP A 19 -2.69 -11.85 14.90
CA ASP A 19 -2.01 -11.62 16.17
C ASP A 19 -0.54 -12.04 16.11
N GLU A 20 -0.24 -13.24 15.60
CA GLU A 20 1.13 -13.73 15.44
C GLU A 20 1.94 -12.83 14.52
N VAL A 21 1.37 -12.43 13.38
CA VAL A 21 2.04 -11.52 12.44
C VAL A 21 2.20 -10.13 13.06
N ALA A 22 1.21 -9.64 13.80
CA ALA A 22 1.28 -8.35 14.50
C ALA A 22 2.36 -8.35 15.57
N GLY A 23 2.54 -9.43 16.34
CA GLY A 23 3.63 -9.58 17.31
C GLY A 23 5.02 -9.40 16.68
N ARG A 24 5.22 -9.97 15.48
CA ARG A 24 6.46 -9.77 14.71
C ARG A 24 6.63 -8.32 14.26
N VAL A 25 5.56 -7.64 13.84
CA VAL A 25 5.62 -6.22 13.46
C VAL A 25 5.85 -5.31 14.67
N VAL A 26 5.23 -5.60 15.83
CA VAL A 26 5.45 -4.89 17.10
C VAL A 26 6.93 -4.91 17.48
N LYS A 27 7.60 -6.05 17.33
CA LYS A 27 9.04 -6.14 17.57
C LYS A 27 9.81 -5.11 16.75
N TYR A 28 9.56 -5.01 15.45
CA TYR A 28 10.22 -4.01 14.60
C TYR A 28 9.85 -2.57 14.97
N ILE A 29 8.59 -2.31 15.35
CA ILE A 29 8.17 -0.98 15.82
C ILE A 29 8.93 -0.60 17.09
N ARG A 30 9.06 -1.50 18.06
CA ARG A 30 9.76 -1.25 19.33
C ARG A 30 11.27 -1.12 19.17
N ASP A 31 11.86 -1.90 18.25
CA ASP A 31 13.29 -1.86 17.94
C ASP A 31 13.67 -0.60 17.15
N LEU A 32 12.93 -0.27 16.09
CA LEU A 32 13.24 0.85 15.18
C LEU A 32 12.71 2.20 15.68
N LYS A 33 11.69 2.19 16.55
CA LYS A 33 11.01 3.38 17.09
C LYS A 33 10.59 4.39 16.01
N PRO A 34 9.80 3.98 14.99
CA PRO A 34 9.48 4.84 13.86
C PRO A 34 8.50 5.96 14.23
N ASP A 35 8.71 7.18 13.71
CA ASP A 35 7.72 8.25 13.81
C ASP A 35 6.47 7.97 12.95
N VAL A 36 6.68 7.36 11.79
CA VAL A 36 5.64 7.11 10.78
C VAL A 36 5.63 5.63 10.42
N VAL A 37 4.44 5.03 10.48
CA VAL A 37 4.19 3.68 9.96
C VAL A 37 3.36 3.78 8.69
N LEU A 38 3.81 3.10 7.63
CA LEU A 38 3.11 3.01 6.35
C LEU A 38 2.67 1.55 6.11
N THR A 39 1.45 1.35 5.63
CA THR A 39 0.98 0.03 5.18
C THR A 39 -0.02 0.17 4.03
N PHE A 40 -0.58 -0.93 3.54
CA PHE A 40 -1.61 -0.91 2.50
C PHE A 40 -2.91 -0.28 3.00
N ASP A 41 -3.78 0.12 2.08
CA ASP A 41 -5.17 0.44 2.41
C ASP A 41 -5.96 -0.82 2.85
N PRO A 42 -7.17 -0.67 3.45
CA PRO A 42 -7.98 -1.79 3.93
C PRO A 42 -8.34 -2.86 2.89
N ILE A 43 -8.28 -2.56 1.59
CA ILE A 43 -8.49 -3.56 0.53
C ILE A 43 -7.17 -4.15 0.01
N GLY A 44 -6.03 -3.82 0.61
CA GLY A 44 -4.72 -4.30 0.19
C GLY A 44 -4.26 -3.71 -1.16
N GLY A 45 -4.77 -2.54 -1.55
CA GLY A 45 -4.54 -1.91 -2.85
C GLY A 45 -5.35 -2.57 -3.97
N TYR A 46 -5.03 -3.82 -4.33
CA TYR A 46 -5.67 -4.57 -5.40
C TYR A 46 -6.33 -5.89 -4.96
N LYS A 47 -6.67 -6.02 -3.67
CA LYS A 47 -7.27 -7.22 -3.06
C LYS A 47 -6.39 -8.46 -3.01
N HIS A 48 -5.06 -8.29 -2.99
CA HIS A 48 -4.17 -9.41 -2.69
C HIS A 48 -4.35 -9.85 -1.23
N PRO A 49 -4.52 -11.15 -0.94
CA PRO A 49 -4.77 -11.63 0.42
C PRO A 49 -3.62 -11.28 1.37
N ASP A 50 -2.37 -11.37 0.92
CA ASP A 50 -1.22 -11.01 1.75
C ASP A 50 -1.20 -9.51 2.09
N HIS A 51 -1.63 -8.64 1.18
CA HIS A 51 -1.70 -7.20 1.43
C HIS A 51 -2.79 -6.84 2.44
N ILE A 52 -3.96 -7.48 2.32
CA ILE A 52 -5.05 -7.32 3.31
C ILE A 52 -4.59 -7.85 4.67
N HIS A 53 -3.89 -8.98 4.69
CA HIS A 53 -3.44 -9.61 5.93
C HIS A 53 -2.37 -8.77 6.63
N ILE A 54 -1.34 -8.28 5.91
CA ILE A 54 -0.32 -7.42 6.50
C ILE A 54 -0.88 -6.05 6.89
N HIS A 55 -1.87 -5.52 6.17
CA HIS A 55 -2.61 -4.33 6.59
C HIS A 55 -3.21 -4.55 7.99
N LYS A 56 -4.01 -5.61 8.18
CA LYS A 56 -4.64 -5.92 9.47
C LYS A 56 -3.61 -6.11 10.58
N ALA A 57 -2.54 -6.85 10.31
CA ALA A 57 -1.48 -7.09 11.29
C ALA A 57 -0.71 -5.81 11.65
N THR A 58 -0.44 -4.93 10.67
CA THR A 58 0.25 -3.66 10.90
C THR A 58 -0.62 -2.68 11.70
N VAL A 59 -1.93 -2.64 11.43
CA VAL A 59 -2.88 -1.81 12.21
C VAL A 59 -2.92 -2.28 13.66
N LEU A 60 -3.09 -3.59 13.89
CA LEU A 60 -3.07 -4.16 15.25
C LEU A 60 -1.73 -3.89 15.95
N ALA A 61 -0.61 -4.07 15.25
CA ALA A 61 0.72 -3.81 15.78
C ALA A 61 0.92 -2.34 16.16
N PHE A 62 0.45 -1.41 15.33
CA PHE A 62 0.49 0.03 15.62
C PHE A 62 -0.30 0.36 16.90
N GLU A 63 -1.51 -0.18 17.04
CA GLU A 63 -2.36 0.02 18.22
C GLU A 63 -1.74 -0.56 19.50
N LYS A 64 -1.05 -1.70 19.37
CA LYS A 64 -0.51 -2.47 20.50
C LYS A 64 0.97 -2.24 20.80
N ALA A 65 1.70 -1.49 19.97
CA ALA A 65 3.13 -1.29 20.17
C ALA A 65 3.47 -0.65 21.53
N ASN A 66 2.57 0.16 22.08
CA ASN A 66 2.71 0.81 23.39
C ASN A 66 2.13 -0.01 24.57
N ASP A 67 1.57 -1.19 24.32
CA ASP A 67 1.01 -2.08 25.33
C ASP A 67 2.05 -3.13 25.74
N ALA A 68 2.62 -3.00 26.94
CA ALA A 68 3.64 -3.91 27.46
C ALA A 68 3.14 -5.35 27.64
N SER A 69 1.83 -5.57 27.71
CA SER A 69 1.25 -6.91 27.86
C SER A 69 1.11 -7.65 26.52
N PHE A 70 1.08 -6.91 25.40
CA PHE A 70 0.99 -7.48 24.07
C PHE A 70 2.39 -7.84 23.56
N HIS A 71 2.63 -9.14 23.33
CA HIS A 71 3.95 -9.70 22.99
C HIS A 71 5.09 -9.11 23.85
N PRO A 72 5.16 -9.43 25.16
CA PRO A 72 6.18 -8.88 26.06
C PRO A 72 7.62 -9.17 25.61
N GLU A 73 7.83 -10.29 24.91
CA GLU A 73 9.09 -10.69 24.31
C GLU A 73 9.56 -9.78 23.15
N ALA A 74 8.67 -8.95 22.60
CA ALA A 74 8.96 -8.04 21.50
C ALA A 74 9.71 -6.75 21.93
N GLY A 75 10.11 -6.64 23.20
CA GLY A 75 10.90 -5.53 23.71
C GLY A 75 10.07 -4.43 24.39
N LEU A 76 10.73 -3.32 24.70
CA LEU A 76 10.11 -2.20 25.45
C LEU A 76 9.01 -1.51 24.63
N PRO A 77 7.87 -1.15 25.24
CA PRO A 77 6.79 -0.46 24.55
C PRO A 77 7.23 0.82 23.85
N PHE A 78 6.64 1.08 22.69
CA PHE A 78 6.86 2.30 21.94
C PHE A 78 5.57 2.72 21.23
N LYS A 79 5.26 4.02 21.23
CA LYS A 79 4.10 4.58 20.53
C LYS A 79 4.57 5.36 19.30
N PRO A 80 4.37 4.83 18.07
CA PRO A 80 4.60 5.61 16.86
C PRO A 80 3.68 6.83 16.80
N ARG A 81 4.12 7.89 16.11
CA ARG A 81 3.38 9.16 16.05
C ARG A 81 2.19 9.08 15.10
N SER A 82 2.34 8.37 13.97
CA SER A 82 1.34 8.38 12.90
C SER A 82 1.29 7.09 12.08
N LEU A 83 0.09 6.77 11.59
CA LEU A 83 -0.18 5.65 10.69
C LEU A 83 -0.80 6.18 9.40
N TYR A 84 -0.24 5.79 8.26
CA TYR A 84 -0.79 6.10 6.95
C TYR A 84 -0.95 4.84 6.09
N TYR A 85 -1.95 4.89 5.22
CA TYR A 85 -2.19 3.88 4.20
C TYR A 85 -1.77 4.42 2.84
N GLN A 86 -0.96 3.66 2.11
CA GLN A 86 -0.68 3.96 0.71
C GLN A 86 -1.98 3.78 -0.08
N VAL A 87 -2.35 4.79 -0.86
CA VAL A 87 -3.56 4.80 -1.68
C VAL A 87 -3.23 5.10 -3.13
N PHE A 88 -4.06 4.61 -4.05
CA PHE A 88 -3.91 4.86 -5.47
C PHE A 88 -4.95 5.89 -5.95
N PRO A 89 -4.57 6.88 -6.79
CA PRO A 89 -5.51 7.86 -7.33
C PRO A 89 -6.51 7.20 -8.30
N ARG A 90 -7.75 7.02 -7.82
CA ARG A 90 -8.75 6.23 -8.57
C ARG A 90 -9.43 6.97 -9.70
N ARG A 91 -9.28 8.30 -9.79
CA ARG A 91 -9.81 9.09 -10.93
C ARG A 91 -9.24 8.62 -12.25
N MET A 92 -7.92 8.38 -12.30
CA MET A 92 -7.26 7.88 -13.50
C MET A 92 -7.60 6.42 -13.77
N LEU A 93 -7.71 5.59 -12.72
CA LEU A 93 -8.17 4.21 -12.85
C LEU A 93 -9.58 4.11 -13.43
N ARG A 94 -10.53 4.90 -12.91
CA ARG A 94 -11.92 4.98 -13.42
C ARG A 94 -11.97 5.37 -14.90
N LEU A 95 -11.15 6.36 -15.29
CA LEU A 95 -11.05 6.76 -16.69
C LEU A 95 -10.45 5.63 -17.56
N ALA A 96 -9.38 5.01 -17.12
CA ALA A 96 -8.75 3.90 -17.83
C ALA A 96 -9.72 2.72 -18.01
N VAL A 97 -10.41 2.29 -16.95
CA VAL A 97 -11.43 1.22 -16.97
C VAL A 97 -12.55 1.51 -17.98
N ARG A 98 -12.98 2.79 -18.09
CA ARG A 98 -13.99 3.21 -19.06
C ARG A 98 -13.49 3.16 -20.51
N LEU A 99 -12.20 3.44 -20.73
CA LEU A 99 -11.61 3.50 -22.07
C LEU A 99 -11.10 2.14 -22.58
N MET A 100 -10.69 1.23 -21.69
CA MET A 100 -10.11 -0.08 -22.05
C MET A 100 -10.94 -0.90 -23.06
N PRO A 101 -12.28 -1.02 -22.92
CA PRO A 101 -13.09 -1.76 -23.89
C PRO A 101 -13.04 -1.20 -25.31
N LEU A 102 -12.82 0.12 -25.48
CA LEU A 102 -12.68 0.75 -26.80
C LEU A 102 -11.43 0.30 -27.55
N PHE A 103 -10.45 -0.26 -26.84
CA PHE A 103 -9.21 -0.79 -27.39
C PHE A 103 -9.15 -2.33 -27.30
N GLY A 104 -10.30 -2.99 -27.12
CA GLY A 104 -10.39 -4.46 -27.06
C GLY A 104 -9.79 -5.08 -25.79
N LYS A 105 -9.61 -4.31 -24.71
CA LYS A 105 -9.09 -4.82 -23.43
C LYS A 105 -10.21 -4.99 -22.42
N ASP A 106 -10.26 -6.15 -21.77
CA ASP A 106 -11.17 -6.42 -20.66
C ASP A 106 -10.62 -5.86 -19.34
N PRO A 107 -11.26 -4.87 -18.71
CA PRO A 107 -10.80 -4.29 -17.44
C PRO A 107 -10.98 -5.23 -16.24
N THR A 108 -11.69 -6.35 -16.38
CA THR A 108 -11.85 -7.35 -15.30
C THR A 108 -10.69 -8.35 -15.24
N LYS A 109 -9.83 -8.37 -16.26
CA LYS A 109 -8.74 -9.33 -16.44
C LYS A 109 -7.42 -8.60 -16.70
N PHE A 110 -6.90 -7.92 -15.67
CA PHE A 110 -5.66 -7.17 -15.77
C PHE A 110 -4.48 -7.91 -15.13
N GLY A 111 -3.26 -7.58 -15.57
CA GLY A 111 -2.01 -8.18 -15.07
C GLY A 111 -1.51 -9.32 -15.96
N ARG A 112 -0.30 -9.81 -15.68
CA ARG A 112 0.33 -10.92 -16.42
C ARG A 112 -0.50 -12.22 -16.34
N ASN A 113 -1.20 -12.39 -15.23
CA ASN A 113 -2.00 -13.59 -14.92
C ASN A 113 -3.52 -13.35 -15.10
N GLU A 114 -3.95 -12.19 -15.59
CA GLU A 114 -5.37 -11.86 -15.83
C GLU A 114 -6.30 -11.98 -14.61
N ASP A 115 -5.77 -11.78 -13.41
CA ASP A 115 -6.42 -12.06 -12.13
C ASP A 115 -6.79 -10.81 -11.33
N VAL A 116 -6.60 -9.61 -11.91
CA VAL A 116 -6.93 -8.34 -11.27
C VAL A 116 -8.16 -7.72 -11.92
N ASN A 117 -9.23 -7.55 -11.14
CA ASN A 117 -10.45 -6.87 -11.57
C ASN A 117 -10.39 -5.36 -11.29
N LEU A 118 -10.06 -4.57 -12.31
CA LEU A 118 -9.93 -3.12 -12.17
C LEU A 118 -11.27 -2.39 -11.93
N LYS A 119 -12.42 -2.99 -12.29
CA LYS A 119 -13.74 -2.38 -12.04
C LYS A 119 -14.03 -2.32 -10.55
N GLU A 120 -13.84 -3.41 -9.83
CA GLU A 120 -14.03 -3.44 -8.38
C GLU A 120 -13.07 -2.49 -7.65
N LEU A 121 -11.85 -2.37 -8.16
CA LEU A 121 -10.86 -1.42 -7.63
C LEU A 121 -11.23 0.04 -7.91
N ALA A 122 -12.02 0.32 -8.93
CA ALA A 122 -12.48 1.67 -9.25
C ALA A 122 -13.62 2.17 -8.33
N GLU A 123 -14.34 1.25 -7.67
CA GLU A 123 -15.54 1.54 -6.87
C GLU A 123 -15.26 1.93 -5.41
N VAL A 124 -14.27 1.31 -4.78
CA VAL A 124 -13.82 1.76 -3.43
C VAL A 124 -13.09 3.11 -3.60
N ASP A 125 -13.09 3.99 -2.60
CA ASP A 125 -12.33 5.25 -2.66
C ASP A 125 -11.84 5.61 -1.25
N PHE A 126 -10.60 6.08 -1.15
CA PHE A 126 -9.99 6.48 0.12
C PHE A 126 -9.52 7.93 0.03
N PRO A 127 -9.78 8.78 1.04
CA PRO A 127 -9.35 10.17 1.02
C PRO A 127 -7.83 10.28 1.02
N ILE A 128 -7.31 11.18 0.17
CA ILE A 128 -5.87 11.48 0.09
C ILE A 128 -5.57 12.62 1.07
N HIS A 129 -4.82 12.31 2.13
CA HIS A 129 -4.44 13.28 3.15
C HIS A 129 -3.03 13.84 2.93
N VAL A 130 -2.12 13.02 2.40
CA VAL A 130 -0.74 13.41 2.08
C VAL A 130 -0.40 13.01 0.66
N ARG A 131 0.35 13.88 -0.04
CA ARG A 131 0.88 13.65 -1.38
C ARG A 131 2.33 14.08 -1.43
N VAL A 132 3.23 13.12 -1.46
CA VAL A 132 4.68 13.36 -1.52
C VAL A 132 5.12 13.44 -2.97
N ASP A 133 5.82 14.51 -3.33
CA ASP A 133 6.48 14.62 -4.63
C ASP A 133 7.76 13.78 -4.62
N ILE A 134 7.77 12.72 -5.42
CA ILE A 134 8.91 11.82 -5.56
C ILE A 134 9.65 12.04 -6.88
N THR A 135 9.29 13.07 -7.66
CA THR A 135 9.98 13.41 -8.91
C THR A 135 11.50 13.53 -8.73
N PRO A 136 12.03 14.16 -7.67
CA PRO A 136 13.49 14.26 -7.47
C PRO A 136 14.19 12.91 -7.28
N VAL A 137 13.48 11.87 -6.86
CA VAL A 137 14.02 10.53 -6.59
C VAL A 137 13.42 9.45 -7.50
N ALA A 138 12.69 9.86 -8.54
CA ALA A 138 11.98 8.98 -9.45
C ALA A 138 12.92 7.97 -10.14
N GLU A 139 14.13 8.40 -10.49
CA GLU A 139 15.12 7.52 -11.11
C GLU A 139 15.60 6.41 -10.17
N ILE A 140 15.79 6.73 -8.88
CA ILE A 140 16.17 5.74 -7.85
C ILE A 140 15.05 4.68 -7.72
N LYS A 141 13.79 5.12 -7.68
CA LYS A 141 12.63 4.21 -7.67
C LYS A 141 12.58 3.33 -8.92
N GLN A 142 12.91 3.88 -10.09
CA GLN A 142 12.96 3.13 -11.35
C GLN A 142 14.09 2.11 -11.37
N GLU A 143 15.26 2.45 -10.83
CA GLU A 143 16.37 1.51 -10.68
C GLU A 143 15.99 0.36 -9.74
N ALA A 144 15.45 0.68 -8.57
CA ALA A 144 14.94 -0.31 -7.63
C ALA A 144 13.91 -1.24 -8.29
N GLY A 145 12.96 -0.67 -9.04
CA GLY A 145 11.99 -1.45 -9.82
C GLY A 145 12.65 -2.40 -10.82
N ARG A 146 13.68 -1.96 -11.54
CA ARG A 146 14.40 -2.79 -12.53
C ARG A 146 15.09 -4.01 -11.91
N GLN A 147 15.44 -3.96 -10.63
CA GLN A 147 15.98 -5.12 -9.91
C GLN A 147 14.96 -6.27 -9.74
N HIS A 148 13.65 -6.01 -9.90
CA HIS A 148 12.59 -7.01 -9.85
C HIS A 148 12.23 -7.55 -11.25
N ALA A 149 13.24 -8.02 -11.99
CA ALA A 149 13.08 -8.46 -13.38
C ALA A 149 12.03 -9.57 -13.57
N SER A 150 11.97 -10.55 -12.66
CA SER A 150 10.99 -11.66 -12.71
C SER A 150 9.54 -11.19 -12.51
N GLN A 151 9.33 -10.03 -11.88
CA GLN A 151 8.03 -9.45 -11.54
C GLN A 151 7.58 -8.36 -12.53
N GLY A 152 8.31 -8.18 -13.65
CA GLY A 152 7.95 -7.16 -14.64
C GLY A 152 8.36 -5.73 -14.26
N GLY A 153 9.32 -5.57 -13.34
CA GLY A 153 9.78 -4.29 -12.81
C GLY A 153 10.27 -3.24 -13.83
N SER A 154 10.52 -3.65 -15.08
CA SER A 154 10.85 -2.77 -16.21
C SER A 154 9.66 -2.40 -17.13
N GLN A 155 8.51 -3.06 -16.99
CA GLN A 155 7.39 -2.96 -17.94
C GLN A 155 6.45 -1.77 -17.67
N MET A 156 6.25 -1.42 -16.41
CA MET A 156 5.20 -0.46 -16.00
C MET A 156 5.45 0.99 -16.45
N ARG A 157 6.67 1.31 -16.90
CA ARG A 157 7.10 2.67 -17.32
C ARG A 157 7.63 2.74 -18.75
N ARG A 158 7.32 1.74 -19.58
CA ARG A 158 7.68 1.77 -21.00
C ARG A 158 6.71 2.63 -21.82
N GLY A 159 7.24 3.26 -22.86
CA GLY A 159 6.47 4.03 -23.83
C GLY A 159 5.87 5.32 -23.28
N TRP A 160 4.69 5.68 -23.78
CA TRP A 160 4.04 6.96 -23.51
C TRP A 160 3.70 7.17 -22.03
N MET A 161 3.42 6.11 -21.26
CA MET A 161 3.18 6.20 -19.82
C MET A 161 4.41 6.69 -19.05
N GLY A 162 5.61 6.24 -19.45
CA GLY A 162 6.86 6.74 -18.88
C GLY A 162 7.14 8.19 -19.25
N LEU A 163 6.80 8.59 -20.49
CA LEU A 163 6.91 9.98 -20.93
C LEU A 163 5.97 10.90 -20.12
N LEU A 164 4.70 10.51 -19.95
CA LEU A 164 3.74 11.28 -19.15
C LEU A 164 4.16 11.39 -17.69
N ALA A 165 4.66 10.31 -17.08
CA ALA A 165 5.15 10.36 -15.71
C ALA A 165 6.30 11.37 -15.54
N LYS A 166 7.23 11.45 -16.52
CA LYS A 166 8.30 12.45 -16.52
C LYS A 166 7.78 13.88 -16.67
N VAL A 167 6.74 14.10 -17.47
CA VAL A 167 6.20 15.45 -17.75
C VAL A 167 5.33 15.96 -16.60
N PHE A 168 4.49 15.11 -16.00
CA PHE A 168 3.53 15.52 -14.97
C PHE A 168 4.06 15.40 -13.54
N GLY A 169 5.28 14.89 -13.38
CA GLY A 169 5.89 14.58 -12.09
C GLY A 169 5.32 13.29 -11.49
N GLU A 170 6.05 12.76 -10.52
CA GLU A 170 5.72 11.53 -9.83
C GLU A 170 5.35 11.81 -8.39
N ARG A 171 4.23 11.23 -7.93
CA ARG A 171 3.74 11.46 -6.58
C ARG A 171 3.30 10.15 -5.94
N GLU A 172 3.50 10.04 -4.64
CA GLU A 172 2.89 9.00 -3.82
C GLU A 172 1.85 9.61 -2.90
N GLU A 173 0.74 8.91 -2.75
CA GLU A 173 -0.44 9.41 -2.06
C GLU A 173 -0.77 8.50 -0.88
N PHE A 174 -1.15 9.14 0.23
CA PHE A 174 -1.38 8.46 1.49
C PHE A 174 -2.64 8.96 2.19
N MET A 175 -3.40 8.03 2.75
CA MET A 175 -4.49 8.31 3.68
C MET A 175 -3.96 8.24 5.11
N ARG A 176 -4.03 9.33 5.87
CA ARG A 176 -3.81 9.31 7.33
C ARG A 176 -4.89 8.50 8.03
N ALA A 177 -4.48 7.47 8.76
CA ALA A 177 -5.34 6.66 9.63
C ALA A 177 -5.22 7.10 11.09
N TYR A 178 -4.01 7.46 11.53
CA TYR A 178 -3.76 8.03 12.86
C TYR A 178 -2.78 9.22 12.79
N PRO A 179 -3.09 10.34 13.47
CA PRO A 179 -4.36 10.65 14.12
C PRO A 179 -5.48 10.81 13.07
N PRO A 180 -6.73 10.44 13.39
CA PRO A 180 -7.84 10.52 12.44
C PRO A 180 -8.08 11.97 12.00
N ILE A 181 -8.41 12.16 10.73
CA ILE A 181 -8.83 13.46 10.20
C ILE A 181 -10.36 13.49 10.21
N ALA A 182 -10.93 14.60 10.70
CA ALA A 182 -12.38 14.77 10.73
C ALA A 182 -12.96 14.72 9.31
N ASN A 183 -14.16 14.16 9.18
CA ASN A 183 -14.87 14.10 7.91
C ASN A 183 -15.11 15.53 7.39
N GLY A 184 -14.63 15.82 6.17
CA GLY A 184 -14.80 17.13 5.55
C GLY A 184 -13.61 17.54 4.69
N TRP A 185 -13.57 18.83 4.35
CA TRP A 185 -12.46 19.40 3.61
C TRP A 185 -11.19 19.42 4.48
N HIS A 186 -10.08 18.99 3.89
CA HIS A 186 -8.76 19.08 4.48
C HIS A 186 -7.76 19.51 3.41
N LYS A 187 -6.73 20.24 3.83
CA LYS A 187 -5.61 20.57 2.96
C LYS A 187 -4.75 19.31 2.79
N ILE A 188 -4.45 18.95 1.53
CA ILE A 188 -3.51 17.87 1.24
C ILE A 188 -2.11 18.33 1.65
N ALA A 189 -1.50 17.56 2.55
CA ALA A 189 -0.15 17.72 3.03
C ALA A 189 0.87 17.21 1.99
N ASN A 190 2.11 17.73 2.03
CA ASN A 190 3.19 17.31 1.13
C ASN A 190 4.33 16.55 1.86
N ASP A 191 4.15 16.29 3.15
CA ASP A 191 5.11 15.64 4.03
C ASP A 191 4.34 14.71 4.99
N LEU A 192 4.95 13.59 5.37
CA LEU A 192 4.41 12.62 6.32
C LEU A 192 4.74 13.00 7.77
N PHE A 193 5.73 13.86 7.97
CA PHE A 193 6.25 14.24 9.29
C PHE A 193 5.54 15.43 9.95
N ILE A 194 4.51 15.98 9.30
CA ILE A 194 3.77 17.15 9.82
C ILE A 194 2.95 16.80 11.06
N GLU A 195 2.82 17.75 11.98
CA GLU A 195 2.00 17.70 13.19
C GLU A 195 0.53 18.06 12.90
#